data_AF-A2FV36-F1
#
_entry.id   AF-A2FV36-F1
#
_cell.length_a   1.000
_cell.length_b   1.000
_cell.length_c   1.000
_cell.angle_alpha   90.00
_cell.angle_beta   90.00
_cell.angle_gamma   90.00
#
_symmetry.space_group_name_H-M   'P 1'
#
loop_
_entity.id
_entity.type
_entity.pdbx_description
1 polymer ?
#
loop_
_entity_poly.entity_id
_entity_poly.type
_entity_poly.pdbx_seq_one_letter_code
_entity_poly.pdbx_strand_id
1 'polypeptide(L)'
;MFFVLFCQLAFQVANVITLTPDNWQQLVDKRDPESVWLIFFRTNGHMGSKSIFPIFENASRIADGLFNFGLVTDDPDFPVLMRYKVETVPTIIILHKTGYKKYKGKYTENDLLKAAAKFLKDHTKKATLEWINEPQDTAILFTDKSFIPSLWVGISSDFRNKLRIGVTNSTEVMRAYGVTKLPSIIMMNSSYRTFYKGRISFGAISQTLTDFIQDSYEEPYVYDPDYLFPDEYQKQTANFTGYIAFAVTDELEADFQRTKDTRTPRRFKFFYGTENLPYKFMTPGTYWILQPSKNRIAKCNSAKEIFDFCAKIVDGEMKWQDLNSYL
;
A
#
# COMPACT_ATOMS: atom_id res chain seq x y z
N MET A 1 -39.51 -17.57 -10.65
CA MET A 1 -39.40 -16.14 -10.29
C MET A 1 -38.37 -16.03 -9.17
N PHE A 2 -37.08 -16.02 -9.52
CA PHE A 2 -35.98 -15.94 -8.55
C PHE A 2 -35.59 -14.47 -8.40
N PHE A 3 -35.72 -13.97 -7.17
CA PHE A 3 -35.42 -12.60 -6.78
C PHE A 3 -33.89 -12.43 -6.72
N VAL A 4 -33.32 -11.68 -7.67
CA VAL A 4 -31.93 -11.24 -7.63
C VAL A 4 -31.85 -10.08 -6.65
N LEU A 5 -31.34 -10.33 -5.44
CA LEU A 5 -31.03 -9.28 -4.49
C LEU A 5 -29.69 -8.66 -4.89
N PHE A 6 -29.72 -7.68 -5.78
CA PHE A 6 -28.60 -6.78 -6.05
C PHE A 6 -28.38 -5.92 -4.80
N CYS A 7 -27.47 -6.35 -3.92
CA CYS A 7 -26.96 -5.50 -2.86
C CYS A 7 -25.92 -4.57 -3.49
N GLN A 8 -26.37 -3.39 -3.92
CA GLN A 8 -25.48 -2.28 -4.23
C GLN A 8 -24.81 -1.84 -2.92
N LEU A 9 -23.65 -2.42 -2.62
CA LEU A 9 -22.72 -1.81 -1.69
C LEU A 9 -22.17 -0.57 -2.39
N ALA A 10 -22.80 0.57 -2.09
CA ALA A 10 -22.18 1.86 -2.30
C ALA A 10 -20.83 1.82 -1.59
N PHE A 11 -19.76 1.82 -2.39
CA PHE A 11 -18.40 2.03 -1.95
C PHE A 11 -18.34 3.43 -1.32
N GLN A 12 -18.59 3.53 -0.02
CA GLN A 12 -18.49 4.82 0.66
C GLN A 12 -17.01 5.05 0.95
N VAL A 13 -16.38 5.82 0.05
CA VAL A 13 -14.97 6.25 0.09
C VAL A 13 -14.73 7.28 1.21
N ALA A 14 -15.39 7.13 2.36
CA ALA A 14 -15.20 7.93 3.54
C ALA A 14 -14.63 7.02 4.63
N ASN A 15 -13.33 7.18 4.92
CA ASN A 15 -12.65 6.43 5.99
C ASN A 15 -13.20 6.76 7.39
N VAL A 16 -14.04 7.81 7.52
CA VAL A 16 -14.76 8.17 8.73
C VAL A 16 -16.27 8.16 8.44
N ILE A 17 -17.02 7.37 9.19
CA ILE A 17 -18.47 7.22 9.04
C ILE A 17 -19.18 8.18 10.00
N THR A 18 -20.12 8.99 9.51
CA THR A 18 -21.00 9.77 10.37
C THR A 18 -21.98 8.83 11.07
N LEU A 19 -21.92 8.79 12.39
CA LEU A 19 -22.78 7.98 13.24
C LEU A 19 -23.99 8.81 13.68
N THR A 20 -25.17 8.28 13.39
CA THR A 20 -26.48 8.86 13.69
C THR A 20 -27.30 7.87 14.53
N PRO A 21 -28.41 8.30 15.16
CA PRO A 21 -29.32 7.38 15.82
C PRO A 21 -29.74 6.20 14.94
N ASP A 22 -29.98 6.46 13.65
CA ASP A 22 -30.49 5.47 12.69
C ASP A 22 -29.47 4.36 12.37
N ASN A 23 -28.18 4.68 12.31
CA ASN A 23 -27.15 3.71 11.92
C ASN A 23 -26.35 3.15 13.12
N TRP A 24 -26.47 3.75 14.30
CA TRP A 24 -25.69 3.37 15.48
C TRP A 24 -25.84 1.90 15.85
N GLN A 25 -27.09 1.42 15.90
CA GLN A 25 -27.36 0.06 16.33
C GLN A 25 -26.70 -0.94 15.38
N GLN A 26 -26.82 -0.72 14.07
CA GLN A 26 -26.29 -1.61 13.06
C GLN A 26 -24.76 -1.58 13.01
N LEU A 27 -24.16 -0.39 13.06
CA LEU A 27 -22.73 -0.22 12.87
C LEU A 27 -21.92 -0.43 14.14
N VAL A 28 -22.42 0.01 15.30
CA VAL A 28 -21.66 0.05 16.55
C VAL A 28 -22.12 -1.02 17.55
N ASP A 29 -23.42 -1.15 17.77
CA ASP A 29 -23.92 -2.11 18.78
C ASP A 29 -23.88 -3.56 18.27
N LYS A 30 -24.13 -3.79 16.98
CA LYS A 30 -24.07 -5.10 16.32
C LYS A 30 -22.72 -5.38 15.63
N ARG A 31 -21.69 -4.56 15.88
CA ARG A 31 -20.35 -4.74 15.31
C ARG A 31 -19.77 -6.11 15.67
N ASP A 32 -18.78 -6.56 14.89
CA ASP A 32 -17.92 -7.67 15.31
C ASP A 32 -17.26 -7.31 16.66
N PRO A 33 -17.42 -8.11 17.73
CA PRO A 33 -16.80 -7.86 19.03
C PRO A 33 -15.28 -7.72 19.00
N GLU A 34 -14.59 -8.34 18.03
CA GLU A 34 -13.14 -8.22 17.87
C GLU A 34 -12.75 -6.95 17.10
N SER A 35 -13.71 -6.26 16.44
CA SER A 35 -13.46 -4.99 15.78
C SER A 35 -13.22 -3.85 16.79
N VAL A 36 -12.27 -3.00 16.46
CA VAL A 36 -11.93 -1.81 17.25
C VAL A 36 -12.45 -0.57 16.51
N TRP A 37 -13.16 0.28 17.25
CA TRP A 37 -13.70 1.54 16.73
C TRP A 37 -13.11 2.73 17.47
N LEU A 38 -12.70 3.74 16.74
CA LEU A 38 -12.48 5.07 17.29
C LEU A 38 -13.71 5.92 16.98
N ILE A 39 -14.37 6.45 18.01
CA ILE A 39 -15.54 7.32 17.84
C ILE A 39 -15.20 8.72 18.35
N PHE A 40 -15.30 9.69 17.46
CA PHE A 40 -15.05 11.09 17.75
C PHE A 40 -16.36 11.85 17.96
N PHE A 41 -16.59 12.29 19.19
CA PHE A 41 -17.67 13.20 19.56
C PHE A 41 -17.19 14.64 19.42
N ARG A 42 -17.84 15.39 18.52
CA ARG A 42 -17.47 16.78 18.22
C ARG A 42 -18.68 17.69 18.08
N THR A 43 -18.38 18.99 18.06
CA THR A 43 -19.33 20.04 17.67
C THR A 43 -18.71 20.96 16.61
N ASN A 44 -19.50 21.38 15.62
CA ASN A 44 -19.03 22.13 14.45
C ASN A 44 -18.53 23.56 14.79
N GLY A 45 -18.89 24.10 15.96
CA GLY A 45 -18.49 25.43 16.43
C GLY A 45 -17.24 25.48 17.32
N HIS A 46 -16.78 24.35 17.87
CA HIS A 46 -15.72 24.36 18.89
C HIS A 46 -14.31 24.32 18.27
N MET A 47 -13.43 25.26 18.65
CA MET A 47 -12.08 25.40 18.08
C MET A 47 -11.25 24.10 18.23
N GLY A 48 -11.32 23.45 19.39
CA GLY A 48 -10.62 22.17 19.60
C GLY A 48 -11.15 21.03 18.71
N SER A 49 -12.44 21.06 18.36
CA SER A 49 -13.02 20.06 17.45
C SER A 49 -12.51 20.26 16.02
N LYS A 50 -12.39 21.53 15.60
CA LYS A 50 -11.86 21.91 14.29
C LYS A 50 -10.38 21.52 14.12
N SER A 51 -9.57 21.64 15.18
CA SER A 51 -8.14 21.28 15.10
C SER A 51 -7.89 19.78 15.12
N ILE A 52 -8.69 19.01 15.87
CA ILE A 52 -8.51 17.55 16.02
C ILE A 52 -9.07 16.78 14.82
N PHE A 53 -10.12 17.28 14.16
CA PHE A 53 -10.80 16.56 13.10
C PHE A 53 -9.89 16.16 11.91
N PRO A 54 -9.04 17.04 11.35
CA PRO A 54 -8.14 16.65 10.26
C PRO A 54 -7.16 15.54 10.66
N ILE A 55 -6.69 15.55 11.91
CA ILE A 55 -5.81 14.51 12.46
C ILE A 55 -6.57 13.18 12.55
N PHE A 56 -7.80 13.21 13.06
CA PHE A 56 -8.64 12.03 13.17
C PHE A 56 -8.97 11.43 11.79
N GLU A 57 -9.32 12.28 10.84
CA GLU A 57 -9.57 11.88 9.46
C GLU A 57 -8.31 11.32 8.80
N ASN A 58 -7.15 11.95 8.97
CA ASN A 58 -5.90 11.44 8.43
C ASN A 58 -5.49 10.11 9.06
N ALA A 59 -5.69 9.94 10.37
CA ALA A 59 -5.49 8.67 11.05
C ALA A 59 -6.34 7.55 10.43
N SER A 60 -7.59 7.85 10.03
CA SER A 60 -8.45 6.87 9.35
C SER A 60 -7.90 6.43 7.99
N ARG A 61 -7.34 7.36 7.21
CA ARG A 61 -6.69 7.04 5.92
C ARG A 61 -5.44 6.18 6.11
N ILE A 62 -4.64 6.49 7.15
CA ILE A 62 -3.43 5.73 7.47
C ILE A 62 -3.77 4.33 8.00
N ALA A 63 -4.84 4.20 8.78
CA ALA A 63 -5.33 2.92 9.28
C ALA A 63 -5.76 1.99 8.14
N ASP A 64 -6.26 2.55 7.04
CA ASP A 64 -6.56 1.82 5.80
C ASP A 64 -7.44 0.59 6.06
N GLY A 65 -8.49 0.76 6.87
CA GLY A 65 -9.41 -0.31 7.28
C GLY A 65 -9.04 -1.10 8.53
N LEU A 66 -7.85 -0.92 9.11
CA LEU A 66 -7.43 -1.63 10.34
C LEU A 66 -8.35 -1.35 11.54
N PHE A 67 -8.90 -0.14 11.59
CA PHE A 67 -9.85 0.28 12.61
C PHE A 67 -11.02 0.97 11.94
N ASN A 68 -12.18 0.90 12.58
CA ASN A 68 -13.34 1.66 12.17
C ASN A 68 -13.30 3.06 12.79
N PHE A 69 -13.65 4.10 12.02
CA PHE A 69 -13.72 5.46 12.51
C PHE A 69 -15.14 5.98 12.41
N GLY A 70 -15.69 6.39 13.55
CA GLY A 70 -17.02 6.97 13.66
C GLY A 70 -16.95 8.44 14.07
N LEU A 71 -17.86 9.25 13.56
CA LEU A 71 -18.00 10.66 13.89
C LEU A 71 -19.42 10.93 14.40
N VAL A 72 -19.53 11.51 15.59
CA VAL A 72 -20.81 11.98 16.14
C VAL A 72 -20.77 13.51 16.21
N THR A 73 -21.73 14.17 15.56
CA THR A 73 -21.81 15.63 15.45
C THR A 73 -23.13 16.17 16.00
N ASP A 74 -23.04 17.20 16.85
CA ASP A 74 -24.05 18.26 17.09
C ASP A 74 -25.51 17.85 17.38
N ASP A 75 -25.78 16.58 17.72
CA ASP A 75 -27.08 16.12 18.20
C ASP A 75 -27.03 15.95 19.73
N PRO A 76 -27.53 16.94 20.50
CA PRO A 76 -27.52 16.88 21.97
C PRO A 76 -28.48 15.82 22.52
N ASP A 77 -29.48 15.41 21.73
CA ASP A 77 -30.49 14.44 22.13
C ASP A 77 -30.03 13.00 21.81
N PHE A 78 -28.89 12.83 21.14
CA PHE A 78 -28.36 11.52 20.83
C PHE A 78 -27.95 10.78 22.12
N PRO A 79 -28.68 9.72 22.57
CA PRO A 79 -28.51 9.15 23.91
C PRO A 79 -27.13 8.50 24.15
N VAL A 80 -26.34 8.32 23.10
CA VAL A 80 -24.98 7.76 23.16
C VAL A 80 -24.02 8.64 23.94
N LEU A 81 -24.22 9.97 23.99
CA LEU A 81 -23.41 10.89 24.80
C LEU A 81 -23.46 10.48 26.28
N MET A 82 -24.67 10.24 26.80
CA MET A 82 -24.87 9.75 28.17
C MET A 82 -24.31 8.34 28.37
N ARG A 83 -24.56 7.42 27.41
CA ARG A 83 -24.10 6.03 27.49
C ARG A 83 -22.58 5.92 27.65
N TYR A 84 -21.81 6.76 26.97
CA TYR A 84 -20.35 6.76 27.04
C TYR A 84 -19.78 7.80 28.03
N LYS A 85 -20.65 8.47 28.79
CA LYS A 85 -20.31 9.51 29.77
C LYS A 85 -19.51 10.64 29.13
N VAL A 86 -19.88 11.09 27.94
CA VAL A 86 -19.23 12.20 27.24
C VAL A 86 -19.76 13.51 27.84
N GLU A 87 -19.01 14.04 28.81
CA GLU A 87 -19.36 15.28 29.53
C GLU A 87 -18.90 16.54 28.78
N THR A 88 -17.83 16.42 27.99
CA THR A 88 -17.25 17.51 27.23
C THR A 88 -16.85 17.05 25.82
N VAL A 89 -16.92 17.99 24.89
CA VAL A 89 -16.43 17.82 23.52
C VAL A 89 -15.24 18.77 23.30
N PRO A 90 -14.23 18.39 22.49
CA PRO A 90 -14.06 17.14 21.77
C PRO A 90 -13.72 15.96 22.70
N THR A 91 -14.29 14.78 22.44
CA THR A 91 -13.92 13.53 23.11
C THR A 91 -13.77 12.42 22.07
N ILE A 92 -12.69 11.65 22.14
CA ILE A 92 -12.53 10.40 21.38
C ILE A 92 -12.64 9.22 22.34
N ILE A 93 -13.44 8.23 21.99
CA ILE A 93 -13.44 6.92 22.68
C ILE A 93 -12.92 5.84 21.75
N ILE A 94 -12.35 4.79 22.34
CA ILE A 94 -11.97 3.57 21.66
C ILE A 94 -12.90 2.47 22.17
N LEU A 95 -13.76 1.94 21.31
CA LEU A 95 -14.55 0.75 21.61
C LEU A 95 -13.77 -0.50 21.23
N HIS A 96 -13.86 -1.50 22.08
CA HIS A 96 -13.22 -2.80 21.92
C HIS A 96 -14.10 -3.88 22.54
N LYS A 97 -13.68 -5.15 22.43
CA LYS A 97 -14.44 -6.31 22.90
C LYS A 97 -14.99 -6.20 24.33
N THR A 98 -14.16 -5.70 25.24
CA THR A 98 -14.46 -5.65 26.69
C THR A 98 -15.10 -4.34 27.14
N GLY A 99 -15.40 -3.42 26.23
CA GLY A 99 -16.06 -2.15 26.57
C GLY A 99 -15.49 -0.97 25.78
N TYR A 100 -15.24 0.13 26.49
CA TYR A 100 -14.73 1.36 25.90
C TYR A 100 -13.69 2.03 26.77
N LYS A 101 -12.82 2.81 26.14
CA LYS A 101 -11.84 3.66 26.83
C LYS A 101 -11.85 5.06 26.24
N LYS A 102 -11.99 6.09 27.09
CA LYS A 102 -11.76 7.49 26.69
C LYS A 102 -10.28 7.68 26.35
N TYR A 103 -10.00 8.24 25.18
CA TYR A 103 -8.65 8.59 24.77
C TYR A 103 -8.14 9.80 25.56
N LYS A 104 -6.91 9.72 26.07
CA LYS A 104 -6.27 10.77 26.89
C LYS A 104 -4.86 11.11 26.41
N GLY A 105 -4.46 10.61 25.24
CA GLY A 105 -3.13 10.82 24.68
C GLY A 105 -3.03 12.13 23.89
N LYS A 106 -1.90 12.33 23.21
CA LYS A 106 -1.71 13.45 22.28
C LYS A 106 -2.59 13.27 21.05
N TYR A 107 -3.11 14.34 20.50
CA TYR A 107 -3.85 14.28 19.24
C TYR A 107 -2.86 14.29 18.07
N THR A 108 -2.29 13.12 17.78
CA THR A 108 -1.53 12.83 16.56
C THR A 108 -2.07 11.53 15.94
N GLU A 109 -1.91 11.35 14.64
CA GLU A 109 -2.39 10.15 13.94
C GLU A 109 -1.77 8.90 14.56
N ASN A 110 -0.45 8.92 14.74
CA ASN A 110 0.31 7.80 15.30
C ASN A 110 -0.10 7.46 16.74
N ASP A 111 -0.35 8.46 17.59
CA ASP A 111 -0.74 8.22 18.98
C ASP A 111 -2.16 7.64 19.09
N LEU A 112 -3.08 8.10 18.23
CA LEU A 112 -4.44 7.53 18.12
C LEU A 112 -4.39 6.07 17.69
N LEU A 113 -3.68 5.77 16.60
CA LEU A 113 -3.56 4.41 16.07
C LEU A 113 -2.86 3.48 17.04
N LYS A 114 -1.78 3.92 17.71
CA LYS A 114 -1.11 3.14 18.76
C LYS A 114 -2.01 2.86 19.95
N ALA A 115 -2.87 3.80 20.34
CA ALA A 115 -3.81 3.57 21.44
C ALA A 115 -4.89 2.56 21.06
N ALA A 116 -5.40 2.61 19.83
CA ALA A 116 -6.35 1.62 19.32
C ALA A 116 -5.73 0.23 19.15
N ALA A 117 -4.50 0.15 18.65
CA ALA A 117 -3.78 -1.11 18.41
C ALA A 117 -3.60 -1.97 19.68
N LYS A 118 -3.61 -1.37 20.87
CA LYS A 118 -3.53 -2.10 22.16
C LYS A 118 -4.72 -3.02 22.41
N PHE A 119 -5.81 -2.82 21.69
CA PHE A 119 -7.03 -3.61 21.81
C PHE A 119 -7.18 -4.66 20.71
N LEU A 120 -6.23 -4.72 19.76
CA LEU A 120 -6.18 -5.79 18.78
C LEU A 120 -5.81 -7.10 19.47
N LYS A 121 -6.42 -8.18 19.01
CA LYS A 121 -6.09 -9.52 19.46
C LYS A 121 -5.14 -10.19 18.49
N ASP A 122 -4.03 -10.69 19.02
CA ASP A 122 -3.03 -11.42 18.24
C ASP A 122 -3.46 -12.86 18.03
N HIS A 123 -3.48 -13.26 16.76
CA HIS A 123 -3.79 -14.60 16.29
C HIS A 123 -2.64 -15.18 15.45
N THR A 124 -1.49 -14.52 15.41
CA THR A 124 -0.31 -15.00 14.70
C THR A 124 0.25 -16.27 15.36
N LYS A 125 0.90 -17.09 14.53
CA LYS A 125 1.66 -18.26 14.97
C LYS A 125 3.12 -18.10 14.56
N LYS A 126 4.04 -18.69 15.33
CA LYS A 126 5.46 -18.72 14.96
C LYS A 126 5.64 -19.65 13.76
N ALA A 127 6.11 -19.14 12.63
CA ALA A 127 6.37 -19.96 11.46
C ALA A 127 7.60 -20.85 11.66
N THR A 128 7.48 -22.13 11.29
CA THR A 128 8.53 -23.16 11.39
C THR A 128 8.84 -23.74 10.02
N LEU A 129 9.89 -24.58 9.93
CA LEU A 129 10.24 -25.28 8.69
C LEU A 129 9.18 -26.28 8.23
N GLU A 130 8.38 -26.81 9.16
CA GLU A 130 7.32 -27.79 8.88
C GLU A 130 6.26 -27.21 7.93
N TRP A 131 5.98 -25.91 8.07
CA TRP A 131 4.96 -25.22 7.30
C TRP A 131 5.25 -25.18 5.79
N ILE A 132 6.50 -25.39 5.37
CA ILE A 132 6.89 -25.35 3.95
C ILE A 132 6.12 -26.39 3.12
N ASN A 133 5.85 -27.56 3.71
CA ASN A 133 5.23 -28.69 3.02
C ASN A 133 3.78 -28.93 3.45
N GLU A 134 3.23 -28.08 4.32
CA GLU A 134 1.87 -28.24 4.80
C GLU A 134 0.88 -27.66 3.78
N PRO A 135 -0.16 -28.42 3.38
CA PRO A 135 -1.15 -27.99 2.39
C PRO A 135 -2.21 -27.08 3.05
N GLN A 136 -1.77 -25.99 3.68
CA GLN A 136 -2.64 -25.01 4.35
C GLN A 136 -2.33 -23.61 3.83
N ASP A 137 -3.38 -22.88 3.46
CA ASP A 137 -3.25 -21.48 3.08
C ASP A 137 -2.62 -20.69 4.21
N THR A 138 -1.49 -20.04 3.90
CA THR A 138 -0.63 -19.40 4.87
C THR A 138 -0.09 -18.09 4.33
N ALA A 139 -0.08 -17.05 5.17
CA ALA A 139 0.72 -15.85 4.95
C ALA A 139 1.72 -15.67 6.09
N ILE A 140 3.00 -15.46 5.77
CA ILE A 140 4.09 -15.37 6.76
C ILE A 140 4.80 -14.04 6.62
N LEU A 141 4.86 -13.27 7.72
CA LEU A 141 5.73 -12.10 7.82
C LEU A 141 7.12 -12.52 8.32
N PHE A 142 8.12 -12.22 7.51
CA PHE A 142 9.53 -12.28 7.87
C PHE A 142 9.98 -10.90 8.29
N THR A 143 10.51 -10.78 9.52
CA THR A 143 10.93 -9.50 10.09
C THR A 143 12.17 -9.66 10.95
N ASP A 144 12.93 -8.57 11.10
CA ASP A 144 14.05 -8.41 12.04
C ASP A 144 13.59 -8.00 13.45
N LYS A 145 12.32 -7.63 13.61
CA LYS A 145 11.77 -7.17 14.88
C LYS A 145 11.62 -8.32 15.87
N SER A 146 11.87 -8.02 17.15
CA SER A 146 11.64 -8.92 18.27
C SER A 146 10.17 -9.00 18.71
N PHE A 147 9.31 -8.12 18.19
CA PHE A 147 7.89 -8.05 18.48
C PHE A 147 7.09 -8.02 17.18
N ILE A 148 5.81 -8.40 17.28
CA ILE A 148 4.91 -8.50 16.14
C ILE A 148 4.36 -7.09 15.83
N PRO A 149 4.54 -6.55 14.61
CA PRO A 149 4.00 -5.24 14.26
C PRO A 149 2.47 -5.21 14.39
N SER A 150 1.91 -4.11 14.90
CA SER A 150 0.46 -3.94 15.06
C SER A 150 -0.33 -4.13 13.78
N LEU A 151 0.24 -3.76 12.64
CA LEU A 151 -0.31 -4.04 11.32
C LEU A 151 -0.54 -5.55 11.13
N TRP A 152 0.46 -6.37 11.47
CA TRP A 152 0.40 -7.82 11.32
C TRP A 152 -0.52 -8.50 12.35
N VAL A 153 -0.59 -7.95 13.56
CA VAL A 153 -1.61 -8.34 14.55
C VAL A 153 -3.01 -8.10 13.97
N GLY A 154 -3.22 -6.94 13.35
CA GLY A 154 -4.46 -6.63 12.64
C GLY A 154 -4.81 -7.66 11.57
N ILE A 155 -3.87 -7.95 10.66
CA ILE A 155 -4.05 -8.98 9.62
C ILE A 155 -4.40 -10.33 10.25
N SER A 156 -3.72 -10.73 11.33
CA SER A 156 -4.03 -11.99 12.02
C SER A 156 -5.45 -12.04 12.59
N SER A 157 -5.99 -10.91 13.03
CA SER A 157 -7.34 -10.81 13.56
C SER A 157 -8.40 -10.88 12.45
N ASP A 158 -8.18 -10.18 11.34
CA ASP A 158 -9.12 -10.12 10.19
C ASP A 158 -9.28 -11.46 9.46
N PHE A 159 -8.17 -12.21 9.41
CA PHE A 159 -8.09 -13.53 8.80
C PHE A 159 -8.26 -14.69 9.77
N ARG A 160 -8.71 -14.42 11.00
CA ARG A 160 -8.93 -15.45 12.01
C ARG A 160 -9.84 -16.55 11.46
N ASN A 161 -9.37 -17.79 11.54
CA ASN A 161 -10.03 -19.00 11.04
C ASN A 161 -10.25 -19.06 9.52
N LYS A 162 -9.72 -18.11 8.74
CA LYS A 162 -9.79 -18.10 7.26
C LYS A 162 -8.44 -18.46 6.64
N LEU A 163 -7.36 -17.92 7.20
CA LEU A 163 -6.00 -18.08 6.69
C LEU A 163 -5.03 -18.23 7.86
N ARG A 164 -4.02 -19.08 7.73
CA ARG A 164 -2.97 -19.19 8.75
C ARG A 164 -2.01 -18.01 8.65
N ILE A 165 -2.00 -17.14 9.67
CA ILE A 165 -1.10 -15.99 9.71
C ILE A 165 0.13 -16.32 10.58
N GLY A 166 1.30 -16.28 9.97
CA GLY A 166 2.59 -16.60 10.56
C GLY A 166 3.50 -15.40 10.73
N VAL A 167 4.43 -15.49 11.66
CA VAL A 167 5.52 -14.53 11.84
C VAL A 167 6.80 -15.24 12.23
N THR A 168 7.94 -14.77 11.71
CA THR A 168 9.25 -15.29 12.12
C THR A 168 10.36 -14.27 11.94
N ASN A 169 11.35 -14.37 12.83
CA ASN A 169 12.64 -13.70 12.75
C ASN A 169 13.81 -14.71 12.67
N SER A 170 13.52 -16.00 12.48
CA SER A 170 14.53 -17.04 12.39
C SER A 170 15.23 -16.99 11.04
N THR A 171 16.56 -16.84 11.06
CA THR A 171 17.40 -16.83 9.85
C THR A 171 17.40 -18.18 9.14
N GLU A 172 17.24 -19.28 9.87
CA GLU A 172 17.10 -20.62 9.32
C GLU A 172 15.81 -20.73 8.49
N VAL A 173 14.69 -20.29 9.06
CA VAL A 173 13.39 -20.29 8.38
C VAL A 173 13.43 -19.35 7.18
N MET A 174 13.99 -18.13 7.33
CA MET A 174 14.18 -17.20 6.21
C MET A 174 14.97 -17.83 5.04
N ARG A 175 16.09 -18.52 5.34
CA ARG A 175 16.91 -19.19 4.33
C ARG A 175 16.13 -20.29 3.60
N ALA A 176 15.35 -21.09 4.33
CA ALA A 176 14.55 -22.16 3.75
C ALA A 176 13.44 -21.63 2.82
N TYR A 177 12.90 -20.45 3.12
CA TYR A 177 11.93 -19.75 2.28
C TYR A 177 12.56 -18.87 1.19
N GLY A 178 13.90 -18.79 1.10
CA GLY A 178 14.59 -17.94 0.12
C GLY A 178 14.46 -16.44 0.38
N VAL A 179 14.17 -16.03 1.62
CA VAL A 179 14.00 -14.61 1.99
C VAL A 179 15.37 -13.95 2.14
N THR A 180 15.61 -12.91 1.34
CA THR A 180 16.88 -12.14 1.34
C THR A 180 16.71 -10.69 1.81
N LYS A 181 15.48 -10.18 1.85
CA LYS A 181 15.14 -8.81 2.24
C LYS A 181 14.10 -8.84 3.37
N LEU A 182 14.16 -7.86 4.27
CA LEU A 182 13.23 -7.70 5.38
C LEU A 182 12.68 -6.27 5.42
N PRO A 183 11.43 -6.06 5.84
CA PRO A 183 10.42 -7.11 6.01
C PRO A 183 10.02 -7.73 4.66
N SER A 184 9.52 -8.96 4.69
CA SER A 184 8.94 -9.61 3.51
C SER A 184 7.75 -10.44 3.94
N ILE A 185 6.73 -10.53 3.07
CA ILE A 185 5.56 -11.37 3.30
C ILE A 185 5.55 -12.42 2.20
N ILE A 186 5.37 -13.69 2.58
CA ILE A 186 5.13 -14.78 1.62
C ILE A 186 3.69 -15.24 1.80
N MET A 187 3.01 -15.47 0.69
CA MET A 187 1.69 -16.09 0.61
C MET A 187 1.86 -17.46 -0.05
N MET A 188 1.23 -18.49 0.50
CA MET A 188 1.26 -19.84 -0.06
C MET A 188 -0.02 -20.61 0.21
N ASN A 189 -0.37 -21.46 -0.75
CA ASN A 189 -1.37 -22.51 -0.64
C ASN A 189 -0.74 -23.85 -1.08
N SER A 190 -1.54 -24.87 -1.34
CA SER A 190 -1.07 -26.20 -1.74
C SER A 190 -0.29 -26.23 -3.06
N SER A 191 -0.50 -25.26 -3.96
CA SER A 191 -0.02 -25.31 -5.35
C SER A 191 0.80 -24.08 -5.77
N TYR A 192 0.70 -22.99 -5.04
CA TYR A 192 1.28 -21.71 -5.40
C TYR A 192 1.91 -21.03 -4.19
N ARG A 193 3.08 -20.43 -4.40
CA ARG A 193 3.84 -19.69 -3.40
C ARG A 193 4.40 -18.44 -4.06
N THR A 194 4.16 -17.28 -3.48
CA THR A 194 4.69 -16.02 -3.99
C THR A 194 5.02 -15.04 -2.88
N PHE A 195 5.87 -14.06 -3.20
CA PHE A 195 6.14 -12.93 -2.33
C PHE A 195 5.04 -11.88 -2.52
N TYR A 196 4.60 -11.27 -1.43
CA TYR A 196 3.79 -10.07 -1.50
C TYR A 196 4.62 -8.91 -2.05
N LYS A 197 4.13 -8.27 -3.10
CA LYS A 197 4.82 -7.15 -3.76
C LYS A 197 4.03 -5.84 -3.73
N GLY A 198 2.88 -5.83 -3.06
CA GLY A 198 2.04 -4.64 -2.92
C GLY A 198 2.54 -3.65 -1.87
N ARG A 199 1.75 -2.59 -1.65
CA ARG A 199 2.00 -1.59 -0.62
C ARG A 199 1.84 -2.20 0.78
N ILE A 200 2.75 -1.89 1.69
CA ILE A 200 2.61 -2.28 3.11
C ILE A 200 1.58 -1.36 3.80
N SER A 201 0.30 -1.69 3.66
CA SER A 201 -0.84 -1.13 4.41
C SER A 201 -1.86 -2.22 4.71
N PHE A 202 -2.77 -1.97 5.67
CA PHE A 202 -3.74 -2.99 6.09
C PHE A 202 -4.67 -3.37 4.94
N GLY A 203 -5.33 -2.39 4.33
CA GLY A 203 -6.27 -2.62 3.23
C GLY A 203 -5.62 -3.31 2.03
N ALA A 204 -4.41 -2.88 1.63
CA ALA A 204 -3.70 -3.50 0.52
C ALA A 204 -3.32 -4.96 0.81
N ILE A 205 -2.85 -5.29 2.02
CA ILE A 205 -2.52 -6.67 2.37
C ILE A 205 -3.81 -7.50 2.52
N SER A 206 -4.82 -7.01 3.22
CA SER A 206 -6.09 -7.71 3.42
C SER A 206 -6.79 -8.01 2.09
N GLN A 207 -6.81 -7.06 1.15
CA GLN A 207 -7.40 -7.31 -0.16
C GLN A 207 -6.63 -8.40 -0.91
N THR A 208 -5.30 -8.29 -1.00
CA THR A 208 -4.48 -9.28 -1.69
C THR A 208 -4.60 -10.67 -1.06
N LEU A 209 -4.63 -10.78 0.27
CA LEU A 209 -4.84 -12.07 0.94
C LEU A 209 -6.23 -12.63 0.69
N THR A 210 -7.25 -11.77 0.58
CA THR A 210 -8.61 -12.17 0.21
C THR A 210 -8.66 -12.72 -1.21
N ASP A 211 -8.03 -12.03 -2.16
CA ASP A 211 -7.95 -12.49 -3.55
C ASP A 211 -7.17 -13.82 -3.63
N PHE A 212 -6.12 -13.94 -2.82
CA PHE A 212 -5.27 -15.14 -2.77
C PHE A 212 -6.02 -16.38 -2.29
N ILE A 213 -6.82 -16.27 -1.24
CA ILE A 213 -7.63 -17.41 -0.74
C ILE A 213 -8.85 -17.70 -1.62
N GLN A 214 -9.24 -16.78 -2.51
CA GLN A 214 -10.36 -16.94 -3.44
C GLN A 214 -9.92 -17.44 -4.82
N ASP A 215 -8.64 -17.78 -4.98
CA ASP A 215 -8.02 -18.13 -6.27
C ASP A 215 -8.25 -17.07 -7.36
N SER A 216 -8.48 -15.81 -6.97
CA SER A 216 -8.64 -14.65 -7.84
C SER A 216 -7.45 -13.70 -7.77
N TYR A 217 -6.38 -14.09 -7.07
CA TYR A 217 -5.14 -13.33 -7.01
C TYR A 217 -4.44 -13.38 -8.37
N GLU A 218 -4.38 -12.21 -8.97
CA GLU A 218 -3.45 -11.93 -10.05
C GLU A 218 -2.21 -11.31 -9.43
N GLU A 219 -1.04 -11.89 -9.72
CA GLU A 219 0.21 -11.30 -9.27
C GLU A 219 0.26 -9.88 -9.82
N PRO A 220 0.25 -8.84 -8.95
CA PRO A 220 0.20 -7.47 -9.42
C PRO A 220 1.40 -7.30 -10.33
N TYR A 221 1.18 -6.74 -11.53
CA TYR A 221 2.29 -6.39 -12.39
C TYR A 221 3.23 -5.49 -11.58
N VAL A 222 4.40 -6.01 -11.25
CA VAL A 222 5.31 -5.31 -10.35
C VAL A 222 6.07 -4.32 -11.17
N TYR A 223 5.51 -3.13 -11.16
CA TYR A 223 6.22 -1.90 -11.45
C TYR A 223 7.44 -1.83 -10.55
N ASP A 224 8.62 -1.94 -11.17
CA ASP A 224 9.87 -1.61 -10.50
C ASP A 224 9.86 -0.06 -10.33
N PRO A 225 9.77 0.49 -9.09
CA PRO A 225 9.40 1.88 -8.72
C PRO A 225 10.42 2.97 -9.12
N ASP A 226 11.17 2.66 -10.14
CA ASP A 226 12.56 2.99 -10.35
C ASP A 226 12.76 3.00 -11.90
N TYR A 227 11.77 2.49 -12.64
CA TYR A 227 11.34 2.95 -13.96
C TYR A 227 10.12 3.86 -13.81
N LEU A 228 9.97 4.81 -14.74
CA LEU A 228 8.90 5.82 -14.77
C LEU A 228 7.94 5.53 -15.92
N PHE A 229 6.67 5.87 -15.77
CA PHE A 229 5.65 5.66 -16.81
C PHE A 229 5.51 6.86 -17.76
N PRO A 230 4.92 6.67 -18.96
CA PRO A 230 4.70 7.77 -19.91
C PRO A 230 3.96 8.98 -19.32
N ASP A 231 2.94 8.74 -18.50
CA ASP A 231 2.13 9.78 -17.85
C ASP A 231 2.93 10.58 -16.81
N GLU A 232 3.99 10.00 -16.25
CA GLU A 232 4.89 10.69 -15.34
C GLU A 232 5.93 11.55 -16.06
N TYR A 233 6.09 11.42 -17.38
CA TYR A 233 7.16 12.07 -18.13
C TYR A 233 7.22 13.58 -17.87
N GLN A 234 6.11 14.30 -18.02
CA GLN A 234 6.10 15.76 -17.84
C GLN A 234 6.53 16.17 -16.42
N LYS A 235 5.94 15.54 -15.40
CA LYS A 235 6.25 15.81 -13.99
C LYS A 235 7.72 15.52 -13.65
N GLN A 236 8.26 14.44 -14.19
CA GLN A 236 9.60 13.98 -13.88
C GLN A 236 10.68 14.74 -14.65
N THR A 237 10.35 15.37 -15.79
CA THR A 237 11.35 15.98 -16.68
C THR A 237 11.39 17.49 -16.67
N ALA A 238 10.37 18.16 -16.10
CA ALA A 238 10.22 19.62 -16.12
C ALA A 238 11.47 20.41 -15.69
N ASN A 239 12.27 19.88 -14.76
CA ASN A 239 13.51 20.52 -14.27
C ASN A 239 14.72 19.57 -14.32
N PHE A 240 14.65 18.52 -15.14
CA PHE A 240 15.69 17.49 -15.18
C PHE A 240 16.72 17.76 -16.26
N THR A 241 18.00 17.78 -15.88
CA THR A 241 19.14 18.09 -16.76
C THR A 241 19.98 16.87 -17.15
N GLY A 242 19.56 15.69 -16.72
CA GLY A 242 20.22 14.43 -17.04
C GLY A 242 19.78 13.83 -18.37
N TYR A 243 19.90 12.51 -18.45
CA TYR A 243 19.57 11.68 -19.59
C TYR A 243 18.37 10.81 -19.28
N ILE A 244 17.59 10.47 -20.30
CA ILE A 244 16.39 9.66 -20.14
C ILE A 244 16.50 8.47 -21.07
N ALA A 245 16.47 7.27 -20.53
CA ALA A 245 16.43 6.04 -21.31
C ALA A 245 14.98 5.55 -21.42
N PHE A 246 14.57 5.15 -22.62
CA PHE A 246 13.24 4.59 -22.90
C PHE A 246 13.37 3.16 -23.39
N ALA A 247 12.49 2.29 -22.88
CA ALA A 247 12.23 0.97 -23.44
C ALA A 247 10.76 0.90 -23.86
N VAL A 248 10.50 0.86 -25.15
CA VAL A 248 9.14 0.76 -25.68
C VAL A 248 8.79 -0.71 -25.83
N THR A 249 8.36 -1.33 -24.74
CA THR A 249 8.15 -2.79 -24.62
C THR A 249 7.12 -3.09 -23.53
N ASP A 250 6.41 -4.21 -23.69
CA ASP A 250 5.46 -4.73 -22.70
C ASP A 250 6.19 -5.41 -21.52
N GLU A 251 7.39 -5.94 -21.78
CA GLU A 251 8.25 -6.61 -20.81
C GLU A 251 9.68 -6.07 -20.87
N LEU A 252 10.25 -5.73 -19.71
CA LEU A 252 11.61 -5.21 -19.60
C LEU A 252 12.66 -6.33 -19.70
N GLU A 253 13.53 -6.25 -20.70
CA GLU A 253 14.66 -7.17 -20.85
C GLU A 253 15.68 -7.05 -19.70
N ALA A 254 16.28 -8.18 -19.30
CA ALA A 254 17.23 -8.24 -18.19
C ALA A 254 18.46 -7.31 -18.36
N ASP A 255 18.89 -7.04 -19.59
CA ASP A 255 20.01 -6.13 -19.85
C ASP A 255 19.64 -4.65 -19.64
N PHE A 256 18.38 -4.27 -19.88
CA PHE A 256 17.88 -2.93 -19.53
C PHE A 256 17.81 -2.76 -18.01
N GLN A 257 17.44 -3.83 -17.29
CA GLN A 257 17.45 -3.90 -15.84
C GLN A 257 18.87 -3.73 -15.27
N ARG A 258 19.83 -4.50 -15.79
CA ARG A 258 21.25 -4.42 -15.39
C ARG A 258 21.86 -3.03 -15.60
N THR A 259 21.44 -2.31 -16.64
CA THR A 259 22.00 -0.98 -16.96
C THR A 259 21.78 0.03 -15.85
N LYS A 260 20.67 -0.09 -15.15
CA LYS A 260 20.32 0.75 -14.03
C LYS A 260 21.18 0.42 -12.80
N ASP A 261 21.34 -0.87 -12.49
CA ASP A 261 21.99 -1.35 -11.26
C ASP A 261 23.50 -1.06 -11.20
N THR A 262 24.17 -1.01 -12.36
CA THR A 262 25.62 -1.19 -12.38
C THR A 262 26.45 0.09 -12.38
N ARG A 263 25.92 1.29 -12.64
CA ARG A 263 26.75 2.54 -12.64
C ARG A 263 26.04 3.90 -12.71
N THR A 264 24.71 4.01 -12.60
CA THR A 264 24.03 5.19 -13.18
C THR A 264 23.06 5.98 -12.27
N PRO A 265 23.31 6.21 -10.97
CA PRO A 265 22.18 6.46 -10.05
C PRO A 265 21.69 7.91 -9.97
N ARG A 266 22.31 8.88 -10.65
CA ARG A 266 21.96 10.31 -10.45
C ARG A 266 21.77 11.16 -11.69
N ARG A 267 22.18 10.68 -12.87
CA ARG A 267 22.06 11.42 -14.13
C ARG A 267 21.06 10.79 -15.10
N PHE A 268 20.51 9.63 -14.79
CA PHE A 268 19.61 8.92 -15.70
C PHE A 268 18.25 8.70 -15.05
N LYS A 269 17.21 8.86 -15.86
CA LYS A 269 15.85 8.40 -15.57
C LYS A 269 15.51 7.34 -16.59
N PHE A 270 14.86 6.26 -16.18
CA PHE A 270 14.47 5.18 -17.08
C PHE A 270 12.96 5.17 -17.18
N PHE A 271 12.43 5.06 -18.39
CA PHE A 271 11.02 4.96 -18.68
C PHE A 271 10.75 3.69 -19.48
N TYR A 272 9.57 3.10 -19.30
CA TYR A 272 9.11 2.03 -20.17
C TYR A 272 7.60 2.06 -20.35
N GLY A 273 7.14 1.36 -21.39
CA GLY A 273 5.74 1.14 -21.70
C GLY A 273 5.57 0.76 -23.16
N THR A 274 4.33 0.64 -23.61
CA THR A 274 4.03 -0.14 -24.81
C THR A 274 4.11 0.68 -26.10
N GLU A 275 3.84 1.98 -26.06
CA GLU A 275 3.91 2.90 -27.21
C GLU A 275 3.95 4.39 -26.80
N ASN A 276 4.26 5.28 -27.76
CA ASN A 276 4.09 6.74 -27.65
C ASN A 276 4.87 7.44 -26.50
N LEU A 277 6.16 7.11 -26.32
CA LEU A 277 6.78 7.26 -24.99
C LEU A 277 8.04 8.16 -24.90
N PRO A 278 7.94 9.50 -24.86
CA PRO A 278 6.75 10.34 -24.83
C PRO A 278 6.33 10.82 -26.23
N TYR A 279 6.96 10.30 -27.27
CA TYR A 279 6.79 10.77 -28.65
C TYR A 279 6.16 9.69 -29.52
N LYS A 280 5.33 10.11 -30.49
CA LYS A 280 4.58 9.20 -31.38
C LYS A 280 5.46 8.30 -32.25
N PHE A 281 6.70 8.72 -32.54
CA PHE A 281 7.64 7.93 -33.34
C PHE A 281 8.25 6.75 -32.58
N MET A 282 8.05 6.67 -31.27
CA MET A 282 8.58 5.61 -30.42
C MET A 282 7.64 4.41 -30.45
N THR A 283 7.98 3.45 -31.32
CA THR A 283 7.18 2.25 -31.61
C THR A 283 7.58 1.06 -30.72
N PRO A 284 6.69 0.07 -30.51
CA PRO A 284 7.01 -1.16 -29.77
C PRO A 284 8.30 -1.85 -30.26
N GLY A 285 9.05 -2.42 -29.32
CA GLY A 285 10.33 -3.08 -29.55
C GLY A 285 11.52 -2.14 -29.75
N THR A 286 11.38 -0.83 -29.45
CA THR A 286 12.47 0.15 -29.64
C THR A 286 13.02 0.70 -28.34
N TYR A 287 14.28 1.12 -28.39
CA TYR A 287 15.01 1.65 -27.24
C TYR A 287 15.59 3.02 -27.60
N TRP A 288 15.61 3.95 -26.65
CA TRP A 288 16.05 5.33 -26.92
C TRP A 288 16.78 5.94 -25.73
N ILE A 289 17.66 6.89 -26.00
CA ILE A 289 18.22 7.80 -24.99
C ILE A 289 18.00 9.25 -25.44
N LEU A 290 17.48 10.07 -24.53
CA LEU A 290 17.20 11.48 -24.72
C LEU A 290 18.03 12.33 -23.74
N GLN A 291 18.52 13.47 -24.21
CA GLN A 291 19.06 14.55 -23.39
C GLN A 291 18.15 15.78 -23.54
N PRO A 292 17.15 15.96 -22.64
CA PRO A 292 16.14 17.01 -22.78
C PRO A 292 16.74 18.41 -22.86
N SER A 293 17.74 18.70 -22.02
CA SER A 293 18.36 20.03 -21.93
C SER A 293 19.07 20.49 -23.20
N LYS A 294 19.38 19.57 -24.13
CA LYS A 294 20.05 19.86 -25.40
C LYS A 294 19.20 19.51 -26.61
N ASN A 295 17.97 19.05 -26.42
CA ASN A 295 17.07 18.56 -27.47
C ASN A 295 17.71 17.47 -28.36
N ARG A 296 18.43 16.53 -27.76
CA ARG A 296 19.17 15.48 -28.48
C ARG A 296 18.66 14.10 -28.15
N ILE A 297 18.58 13.23 -29.14
CA ILE A 297 18.11 11.84 -28.98
C ILE A 297 19.02 10.86 -29.73
N ALA A 298 19.05 9.61 -29.28
CA ALA A 298 19.67 8.50 -29.98
C ALA A 298 18.79 7.25 -29.89
N LYS A 299 18.62 6.57 -31.02
CA LYS A 299 17.98 5.25 -31.09
C LYS A 299 18.98 4.17 -30.71
N CYS A 300 18.54 3.19 -29.93
CA CYS A 300 19.27 1.99 -29.58
C CYS A 300 18.55 0.79 -30.22
N ASN A 301 19.32 -0.16 -30.73
CA ASN A 301 18.81 -1.34 -31.42
C ASN A 301 18.47 -2.48 -30.45
N SER A 302 18.88 -2.38 -29.18
CA SER A 302 18.61 -3.38 -28.14
C SER A 302 18.71 -2.79 -26.74
N ALA A 303 18.16 -3.50 -25.75
CA ALA A 303 18.37 -3.20 -24.33
C ALA A 303 19.84 -3.21 -23.93
N LYS A 304 20.64 -4.12 -24.49
CA LYS A 304 22.09 -4.19 -24.25
C LYS A 304 22.82 -2.94 -24.72
N GLU A 305 22.41 -2.35 -25.85
CA GLU A 305 23.05 -1.16 -26.39
C GLU A 305 22.83 0.08 -25.51
N ILE A 306 21.73 0.13 -24.74
CA ILE A 306 21.49 1.19 -23.74
C ILE A 306 22.62 1.20 -22.70
N PHE A 307 23.09 0.03 -22.27
CA PHE A 307 24.24 -0.10 -21.35
C PHE A 307 25.51 0.53 -21.93
N ASP A 308 25.85 0.16 -23.16
CA ASP A 308 27.05 0.64 -23.85
C ASP A 308 26.95 2.16 -24.10
N PHE A 309 25.75 2.66 -24.36
CA PHE A 309 25.53 4.09 -24.58
C PHE A 309 25.66 4.89 -23.29
N CYS A 310 25.21 4.38 -22.15
CA CYS A 310 25.46 5.02 -20.86
C CYS A 310 26.96 5.23 -20.62
N ALA A 311 27.80 4.26 -20.97
CA ALA A 311 29.26 4.41 -20.89
C ALA A 311 29.78 5.49 -21.87
N LYS A 312 29.40 5.43 -23.15
CA LYS A 312 29.80 6.44 -24.16
C LYS A 312 29.35 7.86 -23.83
N ILE A 313 28.22 8.02 -23.12
CA ILE A 313 27.74 9.32 -22.65
C ILE A 313 28.66 9.89 -21.58
N VAL A 314 29.13 9.06 -20.66
CA VAL A 314 30.11 9.45 -19.63
C VAL A 314 31.44 9.84 -20.26
N ASP A 315 31.86 9.09 -21.29
CA ASP A 315 33.13 9.31 -22.00
C ASP A 315 33.05 10.44 -23.05
N GLY A 316 31.86 10.98 -23.33
CA GLY A 316 31.64 12.08 -24.28
C GLY A 316 31.67 11.67 -25.76
N GLU A 317 31.70 10.37 -26.06
CA GLU A 317 31.82 9.82 -27.41
C GLU A 317 30.47 9.56 -28.10
N MET A 318 29.37 9.91 -27.42
CA MET A 318 28.03 9.62 -27.87
C MET A 318 27.64 10.40 -29.13
N LYS A 319 27.19 9.68 -30.17
CA LYS A 319 26.64 10.26 -31.39
C LYS A 319 25.15 10.57 -31.18
N TRP A 320 24.79 11.84 -31.28
CA TRP A 320 23.44 12.34 -31.06
C TRP A 320 22.79 12.76 -32.37
N GLN A 321 21.46 12.69 -32.41
CA GLN A 321 20.63 13.30 -33.43
C GLN A 321 19.78 14.41 -32.79
N ASP A 322 19.32 15.36 -33.60
CA ASP A 322 18.39 16.38 -33.14
C ASP A 322 17.02 15.71 -32.91
N LEU A 323 16.39 15.95 -31.76
CA LEU A 323 15.06 15.39 -31.50
C LEU A 323 14.03 15.86 -32.54
N ASN A 324 14.15 17.09 -33.05
CA ASN A 324 13.23 17.67 -34.02
C ASN A 324 13.27 16.95 -35.38
N SER A 325 14.28 16.11 -35.66
CA SER A 325 14.27 15.30 -36.89
C SER A 325 13.28 14.13 -36.82
N TYR A 326 12.71 13.86 -35.64
CA TYR A 326 11.78 12.76 -35.38
C TYR A 326 10.36 13.21 -35.03
N LEU A 327 10.19 14.48 -34.64
CA LEU A 327 8.90 15.12 -34.35
C LEU A 327 8.27 15.66 -35.62
#